data_AF-A0A447TC07-F1
#
_entry.id   AF-A0A447TC07-F1
#
_cell.length_a   1.000
_cell.length_b   1.000
_cell.length_c   1.000
_cell.angle_alpha   90.00
_cell.angle_beta   90.00
_cell.angle_gamma   90.00
#
_symmetry.space_group_name_H-M   'P 1'
#
loop_
_entity.id
_entity.type
_entity.pdbx_description
1 polymer ?
#
loop_
_entity_poly.entity_id
_entity_poly.type
_entity_poly.pdbx_seq_one_letter_code
_entity_poly.pdbx_strand_id
1 'polypeptide(L)'
;MPLLGICRGFQEINVALGGELHQHVQEEPGLRDHREAEGDDIAAMYAPAHRVDFVEGGLLAEWSGAREAMVNSLHQQGIKRLAPGLIAEAHAEDGLVEAYRVRNSKGFAFAVQWHPEWLYWDNPLSMAIFHAFGEACRARRESRKG
;
A
#
# COMPACT_ATOMS: atom_id res chain seq x y z
N MET A 1 -7.38 15.28 7.94
CA MET A 1 -5.90 15.37 7.87
C MET A 1 -5.47 14.35 6.85
N PRO A 2 -4.46 14.63 6.01
CA PRO A 2 -3.87 13.60 5.14
C PRO A 2 -3.36 12.41 5.94
N LEU A 3 -3.57 11.21 5.44
CA LEU A 3 -3.16 9.94 6.06
C LEU A 3 -2.54 9.03 5.00
N LEU A 4 -1.35 8.49 5.31
CA LEU A 4 -0.70 7.44 4.55
C LEU A 4 -0.42 6.26 5.49
N GLY A 5 -0.99 5.09 5.20
CA GLY A 5 -0.70 3.85 5.91
C GLY A 5 0.33 3.00 5.15
N ILE A 6 1.32 2.45 5.86
CA ILE A 6 2.36 1.59 5.29
C ILE A 6 2.39 0.28 6.07
N CYS A 7 2.37 -0.86 5.38
CA CYS A 7 2.42 -2.21 5.94
C CYS A 7 1.45 -2.40 7.12
N ARG A 8 1.93 -2.35 8.37
CA ARG A 8 1.08 -2.42 9.57
C ARG A 8 0.03 -1.31 9.62
N GLY A 9 0.36 -0.09 9.20
CA GLY A 9 -0.61 1.01 9.13
C GLY A 9 -1.73 0.75 8.11
N PHE A 10 -1.42 0.07 7.00
CA PHE A 10 -2.40 -0.41 6.03
C PHE A 10 -3.33 -1.48 6.64
N GLN A 11 -2.82 -2.33 7.50
CA GLN A 11 -3.64 -3.34 8.18
C GLN A 11 -4.53 -2.72 9.27
N GLU A 12 -3.96 -1.82 10.07
CA GLU A 12 -4.65 -1.13 11.16
C GLU A 12 -5.85 -0.31 10.67
N ILE A 13 -5.68 0.45 9.58
CA ILE A 13 -6.77 1.25 9.01
C ILE A 13 -7.90 0.34 8.51
N ASN A 14 -7.58 -0.80 7.89
CA ASN A 14 -8.61 -1.75 7.43
C ASN A 14 -9.41 -2.32 8.61
N VAL A 15 -8.73 -2.79 9.66
CA VAL A 15 -9.38 -3.33 10.87
C VAL A 15 -10.21 -2.26 11.57
N ALA A 16 -9.68 -1.05 11.72
CA ALA A 16 -10.39 0.07 12.36
C ALA A 16 -11.70 0.44 11.63
N LEU A 17 -11.78 0.17 10.33
CA LEU A 17 -12.96 0.42 9.50
C LEU A 17 -13.86 -0.82 9.31
N GLY A 18 -13.59 -1.93 10.03
CA GLY A 18 -14.43 -3.13 10.04
C GLY A 18 -14.03 -4.23 9.06
N GLY A 19 -12.81 -4.16 8.51
CA GLY A 19 -12.22 -5.23 7.71
C GLY A 19 -11.63 -6.37 8.56
N GLU A 20 -11.11 -7.39 7.88
CA GLU A 20 -10.44 -8.54 8.51
C GLU A 20 -9.07 -8.80 7.88
N LEU A 21 -8.19 -9.44 8.65
CA LEU A 21 -6.86 -9.86 8.23
C LEU A 21 -6.74 -11.38 8.25
N HIS A 22 -6.01 -11.91 7.27
CA HIS A 22 -5.37 -13.22 7.41
C HIS A 22 -4.27 -13.07 8.45
N GLN A 23 -4.20 -14.00 9.41
CA GLN A 23 -3.16 -13.98 10.44
C GLN A 23 -1.81 -14.49 9.88
N HIS A 24 -1.88 -15.44 8.95
CA HIS A 24 -0.74 -16.05 8.27
C HIS A 24 -1.08 -16.24 6.80
N VAL A 25 -0.77 -15.25 5.96
CA VAL A 25 -1.07 -15.27 4.50
C VAL A 25 -0.49 -16.52 3.84
N GLN A 26 0.73 -16.91 4.21
CA GLN A 26 1.45 -18.06 3.68
C GLN A 26 0.78 -19.42 3.98
N GLU A 27 -0.17 -19.49 4.91
CA GLU A 27 -0.91 -20.71 5.26
C GLU A 27 -2.25 -20.81 4.51
N GLU A 28 -2.64 -19.76 3.78
CA GLU A 28 -3.94 -19.66 3.12
C GLU A 28 -3.88 -20.26 1.71
N PRO A 29 -4.79 -21.20 1.35
CA PRO A 29 -4.78 -21.82 0.04
C PRO A 29 -4.91 -20.80 -1.10
N GLY A 30 -3.95 -20.81 -2.03
CA GLY A 30 -3.95 -19.97 -3.22
C GLY A 30 -3.19 -18.65 -3.07
N LEU A 31 -2.75 -18.28 -1.86
CA LEU A 31 -1.89 -17.12 -1.63
C LEU A 31 -0.41 -17.53 -1.62
N ARG A 32 0.47 -16.58 -1.99
CA ARG A 32 1.92 -16.75 -1.99
C ARG A 32 2.49 -16.47 -0.59
N ASP A 33 3.78 -16.74 -0.42
CA ASP A 33 4.50 -16.26 0.76
C ASP A 33 4.93 -14.79 0.53
N HIS A 34 4.46 -13.91 1.40
CA HIS A 34 4.70 -12.46 1.34
C HIS A 34 5.69 -11.98 2.41
N ARG A 35 6.29 -12.91 3.15
CA ARG A 35 7.33 -12.59 4.14
C ARG A 35 8.63 -12.23 3.43
N GLU A 36 9.50 -11.58 4.18
CA GLU A 36 10.83 -11.22 3.72
C GLU A 36 11.68 -12.47 3.43
N ALA A 37 12.69 -12.30 2.57
CA ALA A 37 13.67 -13.35 2.30
C ALA A 37 14.41 -13.76 3.59
N GLU A 38 14.70 -15.07 3.73
CA GLU A 38 15.46 -15.59 4.87
C GLU A 38 16.91 -15.06 4.88
N GLY A 39 17.42 -14.76 6.08
CA GLY A 39 18.79 -14.29 6.30
C GLY A 39 18.86 -12.96 7.05
N ASP A 40 20.07 -12.45 7.23
CA ASP A 40 20.33 -11.21 8.00
C ASP A 40 20.63 -9.99 7.11
N ASP A 41 20.62 -10.14 5.78
CA ASP A 41 20.88 -9.05 4.85
C ASP A 41 19.62 -8.20 4.63
N ILE A 42 19.59 -7.03 5.26
CA ILE A 42 18.50 -6.06 5.15
C ILE A 42 18.25 -5.66 3.69
N ALA A 43 19.29 -5.51 2.87
CA ALA A 43 19.12 -5.11 1.48
C ALA A 43 18.39 -6.20 0.68
N ALA A 44 18.66 -7.47 0.97
CA ALA A 44 17.96 -8.60 0.38
C ALA A 44 16.50 -8.69 0.88
N MET A 45 16.26 -8.46 2.17
CA MET A 45 14.90 -8.46 2.75
C MET A 45 13.98 -7.42 2.10
N TYR A 46 14.51 -6.23 1.77
CA TYR A 46 13.76 -5.14 1.15
C TYR A 46 13.89 -5.08 -0.38
N ALA A 47 14.52 -6.08 -1.01
CA ALA A 47 14.57 -6.17 -2.46
C ALA A 47 13.16 -6.36 -3.06
N PRO A 48 12.94 -6.01 -4.34
CA PRO A 48 11.68 -6.30 -5.00
C PRO A 48 11.37 -7.80 -4.97
N ALA A 49 10.19 -8.16 -4.48
CA ALA A 49 9.78 -9.54 -4.18
C ALA A 49 8.70 -10.05 -5.12
N HIS A 50 7.65 -9.24 -5.39
CA HIS A 50 6.57 -9.62 -6.30
C HIS A 50 6.01 -8.43 -7.06
N ARG A 51 5.21 -8.72 -8.08
CA ARG A 51 4.47 -7.70 -8.84
C ARG A 51 3.17 -7.35 -8.12
N VAL A 52 2.77 -6.09 -8.26
CA VAL A 52 1.41 -5.63 -7.98
C VAL A 52 0.81 -5.00 -9.22
N ASP A 53 -0.44 -5.36 -9.50
CA ASP A 53 -1.23 -4.86 -10.60
C ASP A 53 -2.14 -3.74 -10.09
N PHE A 54 -2.08 -2.56 -10.71
CA PHE A 54 -2.89 -1.42 -10.31
C PHE A 54 -4.30 -1.53 -10.87
N VAL A 55 -5.28 -1.09 -10.09
CA VAL A 55 -6.65 -0.97 -10.56
C VAL A 55 -6.73 0.09 -11.66
N GLU A 56 -7.40 -0.23 -12.77
CA GLU A 56 -7.55 0.69 -13.89
C GLU A 56 -8.30 1.97 -13.48
N GLY A 57 -7.73 3.13 -13.82
CA GLY A 57 -8.23 4.43 -13.36
C GLY A 57 -8.04 4.71 -11.86
N GLY A 58 -7.25 3.88 -11.17
CA GLY A 58 -6.84 4.09 -9.79
C GLY A 58 -5.79 5.19 -9.63
N LEU A 59 -5.61 5.65 -8.39
CA LEU A 59 -4.68 6.71 -8.03
C LEU A 59 -3.23 6.30 -8.27
N LEU A 60 -2.87 5.03 -8.06
CA LEU A 60 -1.49 4.57 -8.32
C LEU A 60 -1.13 4.65 -9.80
N ALA A 61 -2.06 4.29 -10.69
CA ALA A 61 -1.86 4.41 -12.12
C ALA A 61 -1.75 5.90 -12.54
N GLU A 62 -2.56 6.78 -11.95
CA GLU A 62 -2.49 8.22 -12.18
C GLU A 62 -1.15 8.83 -11.71
N TRP A 63 -0.70 8.51 -10.50
CA TRP A 63 0.50 9.10 -9.92
C TRP A 63 1.78 8.58 -10.56
N SER A 64 1.83 7.28 -10.88
CA SER A 64 3.04 6.64 -11.42
C SER A 64 3.09 6.65 -12.96
N GLY A 65 1.96 6.80 -13.63
CA GLY A 65 1.85 6.62 -15.08
C GLY A 65 2.04 5.15 -15.54
N ALA A 66 2.06 4.20 -14.61
CA ALA A 66 2.23 2.77 -14.86
C ALA A 66 0.94 1.98 -14.59
N ARG A 67 0.91 0.71 -15.01
CA ARG A 67 -0.22 -0.21 -14.74
C ARG A 67 0.13 -1.28 -13.70
N GLU A 68 1.41 -1.47 -13.44
CA GLU A 68 1.95 -2.46 -12.52
C GLU A 68 3.32 -1.99 -12.02
N ALA A 69 3.80 -2.58 -10.93
CA ALA A 69 5.15 -2.35 -10.43
C ALA A 69 5.66 -3.56 -9.63
N MET A 70 6.99 -3.69 -9.55
CA MET A 70 7.64 -4.59 -8.60
C MET A 70 7.77 -3.89 -7.25
N VAL A 71 7.39 -4.57 -6.17
CA VAL A 71 7.43 -4.05 -4.79
C VAL A 71 8.15 -5.03 -3.88
N ASN A 72 8.69 -4.53 -2.77
CA ASN A 72 9.19 -5.37 -1.69
C ASN A 72 8.03 -5.96 -0.87
N SER A 73 8.30 -7.01 -0.10
CA SER A 73 7.27 -7.69 0.69
C SER A 73 7.87 -8.25 1.97
N LEU A 74 7.35 -7.80 3.11
CA LEU A 74 7.84 -8.12 4.45
C LEU A 74 6.66 -8.26 5.43
N HIS A 75 5.68 -9.10 5.10
CA HIS A 75 4.48 -9.23 5.93
C HIS A 75 3.94 -10.66 6.04
N GLN A 76 3.58 -11.03 7.27
CA GLN A 76 2.89 -12.29 7.58
C GLN A 76 1.36 -12.16 7.47
N GLN A 77 0.85 -10.96 7.73
CA GLN A 77 -0.58 -10.65 7.69
C GLN A 77 -0.94 -9.93 6.41
N GLY A 78 -2.19 -10.05 5.98
CA GLY A 78 -2.71 -9.42 4.77
C GLY A 78 -4.23 -9.27 4.83
N ILE A 79 -4.83 -8.56 3.87
CA ILE A 79 -6.28 -8.31 3.86
C ILE A 79 -7.03 -9.60 3.53
N LYS A 80 -7.84 -10.08 4.48
CA LYS A 80 -8.82 -11.14 4.25
C LYS A 80 -10.14 -10.58 3.73
N ARG A 81 -10.60 -9.49 4.35
CA ARG A 81 -11.76 -8.74 3.90
C ARG A 81 -11.44 -7.26 3.96
N LEU A 82 -11.52 -6.62 2.81
CA LEU A 82 -11.40 -5.18 2.71
C LEU A 82 -12.63 -4.52 3.34
N ALA A 83 -12.41 -3.51 4.17
CA ALA A 83 -13.51 -2.81 4.84
C ALA A 83 -14.45 -2.13 3.83
N PRO A 84 -15.78 -2.07 4.08
CA PRO A 84 -16.75 -1.51 3.13
C PRO A 84 -16.49 -0.04 2.72
N GLY A 85 -15.83 0.72 3.58
CA GLY A 85 -15.45 2.12 3.35
C GLY A 85 -14.17 2.30 2.52
N LEU A 86 -13.53 1.22 2.07
CA LEU A 86 -12.28 1.24 1.33
C LEU A 86 -12.51 0.83 -0.14
N ILE A 87 -11.61 1.27 -1.01
CA ILE A 87 -11.55 0.91 -2.43
C ILE A 87 -10.15 0.39 -2.71
N ALA A 88 -10.04 -0.85 -3.19
CA ALA A 88 -8.76 -1.44 -3.57
C ALA A 88 -8.14 -0.65 -4.73
N GLU A 89 -6.82 -0.53 -4.70
CA GLU A 89 -6.02 0.28 -5.64
C GLU A 89 -4.90 -0.54 -6.29
N ALA A 90 -4.47 -1.63 -5.65
CA ALA A 90 -3.56 -2.61 -6.22
C ALA A 90 -3.81 -4.01 -5.64
N HIS A 91 -3.48 -5.03 -6.44
CA HIS A 91 -3.51 -6.43 -6.01
C HIS A 91 -2.19 -7.11 -6.37
N ALA A 92 -1.73 -8.04 -5.54
CA ALA A 92 -0.67 -8.98 -5.92
C ALA A 92 -1.17 -9.97 -6.98
N GLU A 93 -0.24 -10.72 -7.59
CA GLU A 93 -0.55 -11.70 -8.63
C GLU A 93 -1.48 -12.84 -8.18
N ASP A 94 -1.55 -13.11 -6.87
CA ASP A 94 -2.46 -14.09 -6.26
C ASP A 94 -3.81 -13.48 -5.83
N GLY A 95 -4.00 -12.18 -6.10
CA GLY A 95 -5.23 -11.44 -5.80
C GLY A 95 -5.27 -10.79 -4.42
N LEU A 96 -4.23 -10.91 -3.58
CA LEU A 96 -4.18 -10.23 -2.29
C LEU A 96 -4.22 -8.71 -2.48
N VAL A 97 -5.03 -8.00 -1.70
CA VAL A 97 -5.09 -6.53 -1.77
C VAL A 97 -3.83 -5.94 -1.17
N GLU A 98 -3.13 -5.12 -1.96
CA GLU A 98 -1.82 -4.55 -1.63
C GLU A 98 -1.86 -3.02 -1.47
N ALA A 99 -2.92 -2.37 -1.97
CA ALA A 99 -3.16 -0.96 -1.73
C ALA A 99 -4.65 -0.66 -1.72
N TYR A 100 -5.03 0.38 -0.98
CA TYR A 100 -6.39 0.91 -1.03
C TYR A 100 -6.43 2.40 -0.68
N ARG A 101 -7.57 3.02 -0.97
CA ARG A 101 -7.93 4.35 -0.48
C ARG A 101 -9.25 4.34 0.27
N VAL A 102 -9.46 5.36 1.11
CA VAL A 102 -10.75 5.59 1.78
C VAL A 102 -11.74 6.20 0.78
N ARG A 103 -12.90 5.56 0.62
CA ARG A 103 -14.00 6.02 -0.24
C ARG A 103 -14.49 7.40 0.21
N ASN A 104 -14.72 8.30 -0.74
CA ASN A 104 -15.28 9.64 -0.51
C ASN A 104 -14.50 10.50 0.50
N SER A 105 -13.22 10.21 0.74
CA SER A 105 -12.40 11.03 1.62
C SER A 105 -12.25 12.44 1.05
N LYS A 106 -12.50 13.46 1.88
CA LYS A 106 -12.30 14.88 1.51
C LYS A 106 -10.83 15.30 1.43
N GLY A 107 -9.91 14.42 1.83
CA GLY A 107 -8.46 14.62 1.73
C GLY A 107 -7.76 13.31 1.41
N PHE A 108 -6.43 13.35 1.32
CA PHE A 108 -5.64 12.16 1.03
C PHE A 108 -5.76 11.13 2.17
N ALA A 109 -6.21 9.93 1.85
CA ALA A 109 -6.30 8.80 2.78
C ALA A 109 -6.05 7.52 1.97
N PHE A 110 -4.78 7.13 1.94
CA PHE A 110 -4.27 6.06 1.09
C PHE A 110 -3.41 5.12 1.93
N ALA A 111 -3.32 3.85 1.56
CA ALA A 111 -2.47 2.91 2.25
C ALA A 111 -1.90 1.87 1.28
N VAL A 112 -0.69 1.41 1.58
CA VAL A 112 0.03 0.36 0.84
C VAL A 112 0.57 -0.69 1.81
N GLN A 113 0.63 -1.94 1.38
CA GLN A 113 1.07 -3.07 2.19
C GLN A 113 2.60 -3.28 2.12
N TRP A 114 3.24 -2.92 1.01
CA TRP A 114 4.70 -2.89 0.88
C TRP A 114 5.32 -1.68 1.60
N HIS A 115 6.66 -1.59 1.55
CA HIS A 115 7.47 -0.55 2.20
C HIS A 115 8.06 0.43 1.18
N PRO A 116 7.30 1.46 0.73
CA PRO A 116 7.79 2.45 -0.22
C PRO A 116 8.89 3.35 0.36
N GLU A 117 9.03 3.44 1.68
CA GLU A 117 10.04 4.23 2.38
C GLU A 117 11.47 3.75 2.16
N TRP A 118 11.66 2.46 1.84
CA TRP A 118 12.97 1.89 1.59
C TRP A 118 13.56 2.41 0.28
N LEU A 119 14.70 3.12 0.38
CA LEU A 119 15.42 3.73 -0.75
C LEU A 119 14.48 4.48 -1.72
N TYR A 120 13.51 5.21 -1.18
CA TYR A 120 12.41 5.78 -1.96
C TYR A 120 12.88 6.68 -3.12
N TRP A 121 14.04 7.33 -2.99
CA TRP A 121 14.58 8.25 -4.00
C TRP A 121 15.02 7.56 -5.29
N ASP A 122 15.30 6.25 -5.24
CA ASP A 122 15.66 5.44 -6.42
C ASP A 122 14.47 4.64 -6.96
N ASN A 123 13.27 4.79 -6.38
CA ASN A 123 12.06 4.08 -6.78
C ASN A 123 10.97 5.05 -7.28
N PRO A 124 10.65 5.06 -8.59
CA PRO A 124 9.65 5.96 -9.17
C PRO A 124 8.26 5.85 -8.53
N LEU A 125 7.81 4.65 -8.16
CA LEU A 125 6.52 4.45 -7.51
C LEU A 125 6.52 5.04 -6.09
N SER A 126 7.57 4.79 -5.32
CA SER A 126 7.71 5.36 -3.99
C SER A 126 7.74 6.89 -4.03
N MET A 127 8.52 7.48 -4.94
CA MET A 127 8.53 8.93 -5.15
C MET A 127 7.14 9.48 -5.48
N ALA A 128 6.39 8.81 -6.36
CA ALA A 128 5.04 9.23 -6.73
C ALA A 128 4.08 9.23 -5.53
N ILE A 129 4.11 8.20 -4.70
CA ILE A 129 3.28 8.08 -3.48
C ILE A 129 3.63 9.19 -2.48
N PHE A 130 4.92 9.39 -2.18
CA PHE A 130 5.33 10.42 -1.24
C PHE A 130 5.10 11.84 -1.77
N HIS A 131 5.24 12.05 -3.07
CA HIS A 131 4.91 13.32 -3.72
C HIS A 131 3.42 13.64 -3.57
N ALA A 132 2.53 12.69 -3.89
CA ALA A 132 1.09 12.85 -3.74
C ALA A 132 0.67 13.12 -2.29
N PHE A 133 1.26 12.40 -1.32
CA PHE A 133 1.03 12.65 0.09
C PHE A 133 1.51 14.04 0.54
N GLY A 134 2.70 14.45 0.07
CA GLY A 134 3.26 15.78 0.35
C GLY A 134 2.40 16.92 -0.17
N GLU A 135 1.92 16.82 -1.42
CA GLU A 135 0.98 17.77 -2.01
C GLU A 135 -0.32 17.88 -1.19
N ALA A 136 -0.87 16.75 -0.75
CA ALA A 136 -2.05 16.74 0.10
C ALA A 136 -1.81 17.41 1.47
N CYS A 137 -0.63 17.22 2.06
CA CYS A 137 -0.21 17.93 3.28
C CYS A 137 -0.14 19.44 3.08
N ARG A 138 0.45 19.91 1.97
CA ARG A 138 0.51 21.33 1.62
C ARG A 138 -0.88 21.91 1.41
N ALA A 139 -1.73 21.24 0.62
CA ALA A 139 -3.10 21.65 0.37
C ALA A 139 -3.92 21.77 1.67
N ARG A 140 -3.78 20.79 2.59
CA ARG A 140 -4.43 20.84 3.91
C ARG A 140 -3.95 22.01 4.76
N ARG A 141 -2.66 22.35 4.70
CA ARG A 141 -2.10 23.49 5.44
C ARG A 141 -2.70 24.79 4.96
N GLU A 142 -2.78 24.99 3.66
CA GLU A 142 -3.33 26.23 3.08
C GLU A 142 -4.83 26.35 3.34
N SER A 143 -5.58 25.24 3.29
CA SER A 143 -7.02 25.22 3.61
C SER A 143 -7.35 25.57 5.08
N ARG A 144 -6.37 25.67 5.98
CA ARG A 144 -6.55 26.06 7.39
C ARG A 144 -6.21 27.51 7.67
N LYS A 145 -5.52 28.17 6.73
CA LYS A 145 -5.08 29.56 6.86
C LYS A 145 -6.11 30.55 6.31
N GLY A 146 -6.99 30.10 5.41
CA GLY A 146 -8.20 30.81 5.01
C GLY A 146 -9.38 30.42 5.88
#